data_AF-A0A835PFI7-F1
#
_entry.id   AF-A0A835PFI7-F1
#
_cell.length_a   1.000
_cell.length_b   1.000
_cell.length_c   1.000
_cell.angle_alpha   90.00
_cell.angle_beta   90.00
_cell.angle_gamma   90.00
#
_symmetry.space_group_name_H-M   'P 1'
#
loop_
_entity.id
_entity.type
_entity.pdbx_description
1 polymer ?
#
loop_
_entity_poly.entity_id
_entity_poly.type
_entity_poly.pdbx_seq_one_letter_code
_entity_poly.pdbx_strand_id
1 'polypeptide(L)'
;MGDRRLLDSLTPASSLISTVSLSPRDCFFDTATPADSRFLENGQSLLRARGLSTEVIKQAFNATEEEFIHMVKNSWISRPQMASVGSCCLVGAITNGMLYVANLGDSRAVLGRQVGHSKSVVAERLSNDHNVAEEVRKELAELHPDDSHIVVYSRGVWRIKGIIQVSRSIGDVYLKKPEFYRDPLFQQVVCPIPIKRPVMTAEPSIRVRELRRDDLFLIFASDGLWEQLVMKLPSKWSSKIPEQA
;
A
#
# COMPACT_ATOMS: atom_id res chain seq x y z
N MET A 1 -33.85 14.79 11.09
CA MET A 1 -32.82 15.84 11.20
C MET A 1 -31.46 15.15 11.15
N GLY A 2 -30.94 14.93 9.94
CA GLY A 2 -29.67 14.25 9.72
C GLY A 2 -28.57 15.29 9.57
N ASP A 3 -27.51 15.13 10.35
CA ASP A 3 -26.42 16.09 10.52
C ASP A 3 -25.67 16.30 9.20
N ARG A 4 -25.75 17.52 8.66
CA ARG A 4 -25.16 17.96 7.37
C ARG A 4 -23.69 18.39 7.52
N ARG A 5 -22.95 17.91 8.52
CA ARG A 5 -21.59 18.40 8.85
C ARG A 5 -20.44 17.55 8.32
N LEU A 6 -20.49 17.13 7.06
CA LEU A 6 -19.35 16.45 6.41
C LEU A 6 -18.84 17.15 5.13
N LEU A 7 -19.43 18.29 4.74
CA LEU A 7 -19.15 18.91 3.44
C LEU A 7 -18.85 20.43 3.45
N ASP A 8 -18.74 21.07 4.61
CA ASP A 8 -18.48 22.52 4.68
C ASP A 8 -16.99 22.92 4.77
N SER A 9 -16.04 22.05 4.40
CA SER A 9 -14.60 22.36 4.57
C SER A 9 -13.70 22.07 3.37
N LEU A 10 -14.22 22.07 2.15
CA LEU A 10 -13.40 22.28 0.94
C LEU A 10 -13.24 23.77 0.63
N THR A 11 -12.89 24.57 1.65
CA THR A 11 -12.43 25.95 1.46
C THR A 11 -10.92 25.96 1.18
N PRO A 12 -10.42 26.86 0.31
CA PRO A 12 -9.01 26.90 -0.06
C PRO A 12 -8.21 27.65 1.02
N ALA A 13 -8.07 27.07 2.21
CA ALA A 13 -7.19 27.60 3.26
C ALA A 13 -6.97 26.59 4.41
N SER A 14 -6.43 25.40 4.14
CA SER A 14 -5.59 24.61 5.07
C SER A 14 -5.31 23.24 4.47
N SER A 15 -4.06 23.00 4.08
CA SER A 15 -3.55 21.70 3.64
C SER A 15 -3.54 20.68 4.79
N LEU A 16 -4.20 19.54 4.61
CA LEU A 16 -3.87 18.18 5.08
C LEU A 16 -5.15 17.36 5.31
N ILE A 17 -5.42 16.40 4.44
CA ILE A 17 -6.14 15.18 4.81
C ILE A 17 -5.19 14.03 4.53
N SER A 18 -4.51 13.55 5.57
CA SER A 18 -3.72 12.32 5.56
C SER A 18 -4.63 11.17 5.97
N THR A 19 -5.23 10.48 5.00
CA THR A 19 -5.75 9.13 5.27
C THR A 19 -4.63 8.16 4.97
N VAL A 20 -4.02 7.63 6.03
CA VAL A 20 -3.12 6.48 5.99
C VAL A 20 -3.99 5.27 6.29
N SER A 21 -4.29 4.45 5.29
CA SER A 21 -4.87 3.12 5.54
C SER A 21 -3.71 2.14 5.56
N LEU A 22 -3.27 1.80 6.76
CA LEU A 22 -2.36 0.68 7.02
C LEU A 22 -3.25 -0.44 7.56
N SER A 23 -3.46 -1.49 6.78
CA SER A 23 -4.15 -2.68 7.28
C SER A 23 -3.10 -3.65 7.85
N PRO A 24 -3.17 -4.02 9.14
CA PRO A 24 -2.41 -5.17 9.65
C PRO A 24 -2.91 -6.45 8.95
N ARG A 25 -2.03 -7.38 8.56
CA ARG A 25 -2.43 -8.72 8.12
C ARG A 25 -2.11 -9.77 9.18
N ASP A 26 -3.16 -10.48 9.60
CA ASP A 26 -3.23 -11.77 10.31
C ASP A 26 -1.98 -12.26 11.08
N CYS A 27 -1.79 -11.73 12.28
CA CYS A 27 -1.43 -12.46 13.51
C CYS A 27 -1.99 -11.66 14.68
N PHE A 28 -2.63 -12.32 15.64
CA PHE A 28 -3.17 -11.76 16.89
C PHE A 28 -2.22 -10.70 17.50
N PHE A 29 -2.48 -9.41 17.30
CA PHE A 29 -2.21 -8.26 18.17
C PHE A 29 -2.71 -7.00 17.47
N ASP A 30 -3.88 -6.52 17.91
CA ASP A 30 -4.48 -5.25 17.52
C ASP A 30 -3.69 -4.10 18.20
N THR A 31 -2.63 -3.64 17.54
CA THR A 31 -2.02 -2.35 17.82
C THR A 31 -1.57 -1.75 16.49
N ALA A 32 -1.95 -0.50 16.21
CA ALA A 32 -1.33 0.34 15.20
C ALA A 32 0.17 0.05 15.15
N THR A 33 0.71 -0.29 13.97
CA THR A 33 2.11 -0.70 13.93
C THR A 33 2.98 0.50 14.33
N PRO A 34 4.14 0.31 14.98
CA PRO A 34 5.06 1.42 15.26
C PRO A 34 5.47 2.22 14.01
N ALA A 35 5.24 1.69 12.81
CA ALA A 35 5.45 2.38 11.55
C ALA A 35 4.36 3.43 11.26
N ASP A 36 3.14 3.28 11.80
CA ASP A 36 1.98 4.15 11.51
C ASP A 36 2.18 5.58 12.04
N SER A 37 2.56 5.71 13.32
CA SER A 37 2.80 7.01 13.95
C SER A 37 4.05 7.69 13.39
N ARG A 38 5.08 6.90 13.10
CA ARG A 38 6.37 7.41 12.61
C ARG A 38 6.33 7.82 11.16
N PHE A 39 5.54 7.16 10.31
CA PHE A 39 5.31 7.61 8.94
C PHE A 39 4.70 9.02 8.91
N LEU A 40 3.72 9.28 9.78
CA LEU A 40 3.10 10.60 9.91
C LEU A 40 4.09 11.64 10.46
N GLU A 41 4.91 11.31 11.45
CA GLU A 41 5.94 12.20 11.98
C GLU A 41 7.03 12.54 10.94
N ASN A 42 7.57 11.52 10.27
CA ASN A 42 8.56 11.67 9.21
C ASN A 42 7.98 12.47 8.03
N GLY A 43 6.74 12.18 7.64
CA GLY A 43 6.01 12.93 6.62
C GLY A 43 5.81 14.40 6.99
N GLN A 44 5.32 14.69 8.20
CA GLN A 44 5.10 16.06 8.66
C GLN A 44 6.40 16.88 8.73
N SER A 45 7.50 16.26 9.18
CA SER A 45 8.81 16.90 9.21
C SER A 45 9.30 17.30 7.81
N LEU A 46 9.22 16.38 6.85
CA LEU A 46 9.64 16.62 5.47
C LEU A 46 8.74 17.66 4.76
N LEU A 47 7.43 17.61 5.01
CA LEU A 47 6.47 18.56 4.44
C LEU A 47 6.72 20.00 4.88
N ARG A 48 7.03 20.20 6.18
CA ARG A 48 7.33 21.52 6.73
C ARG A 48 8.63 22.12 6.17
N ALA A 49 9.59 21.28 5.78
CA ALA A 49 10.89 21.74 5.31
C ALA A 49 10.94 22.10 3.82
N ARG A 50 10.18 21.41 2.96
CA ARG A 50 10.38 21.48 1.49
C ARG A 50 9.10 21.57 0.65
N GLY A 51 7.92 21.56 1.28
CA GLY A 51 6.66 21.40 0.56
C GLY A 51 6.43 19.96 0.10
N LEU A 52 5.21 19.64 -0.36
CA LEU A 52 4.86 18.31 -0.83
C LEU A 52 5.33 18.11 -2.28
N SER A 53 6.13 17.08 -2.51
CA SER A 53 6.53 16.60 -3.84
C SER A 53 6.56 15.08 -3.90
N THR A 54 6.68 14.52 -5.10
CA THR A 54 6.87 13.08 -5.32
C THR A 54 8.11 12.55 -4.60
N GLU A 55 9.20 13.31 -4.60
CA GLU A 55 10.47 12.95 -3.97
C GLU A 55 10.34 12.93 -2.46
N VAL A 56 9.64 13.92 -1.88
CA VAL A 56 9.37 13.96 -0.43
C VAL A 56 8.55 12.75 0.01
N ILE A 57 7.52 12.38 -0.77
CA ILE A 57 6.74 11.17 -0.47
C ILE A 57 7.62 9.93 -0.54
N LYS A 58 8.41 9.75 -1.61
CA LYS A 58 9.33 8.60 -1.73
C LYS A 58 10.33 8.54 -0.56
N GLN A 59 10.88 9.68 -0.16
CA GLN A 59 11.77 9.77 1.00
C GLN A 59 11.08 9.37 2.30
N ALA A 60 9.82 9.74 2.50
CA ALA A 60 9.05 9.33 3.67
C ALA A 60 8.82 7.81 3.72
N PHE A 61 8.49 7.19 2.58
CA PHE A 61 8.39 5.73 2.47
C PHE A 61 9.73 5.04 2.76
N ASN A 62 10.82 5.51 2.14
CA ASN A 62 12.15 4.95 2.34
C ASN A 62 12.64 5.09 3.80
N ALA A 63 12.47 6.27 4.40
CA ALA A 63 12.85 6.51 5.80
C ALA A 63 12.07 5.60 6.76
N THR A 64 10.78 5.42 6.51
CA THR A 64 9.93 4.54 7.34
C THR A 64 10.36 3.07 7.21
N GLU A 65 10.66 2.61 6.00
CA GLU A 65 11.18 1.26 5.76
C GLU A 65 12.55 1.04 6.44
N GLU A 66 13.48 1.98 6.29
CA GLU A 66 14.82 1.91 6.90
C GLU A 66 14.73 1.86 8.42
N GLU A 67 13.88 2.69 9.02
CA GLU A 67 13.65 2.71 10.46
C GLU A 67 13.03 1.39 10.95
N PHE A 68 12.06 0.84 10.22
CA PHE A 68 11.46 -0.46 10.55
C PHE A 68 12.50 -1.59 10.47
N ILE A 69 13.32 -1.62 9.42
CA ILE A 69 14.42 -2.59 9.31
C ILE A 69 15.40 -2.46 10.47
N HIS A 70 15.73 -1.23 10.88
CA HIS A 70 16.60 -1.00 12.03
C HIS A 70 15.99 -1.53 13.33
N MET A 71 14.69 -1.31 13.53
CA MET A 71 13.94 -1.84 14.67
C MET A 71 13.95 -3.37 14.72
N VAL A 72 13.74 -4.04 13.57
CA VAL A 72 13.83 -5.50 13.44
C VAL A 72 15.22 -6.00 13.80
N LYS A 73 16.28 -5.36 13.30
CA LYS A 73 17.67 -5.73 13.61
C LYS A 73 17.97 -5.60 15.10
N ASN A 74 17.58 -4.49 15.73
CA ASN A 74 17.84 -4.25 17.15
C ASN A 74 17.06 -5.17 18.08
N SER A 75 15.90 -5.66 17.64
CA SER A 75 15.03 -6.54 18.43
C SER A 75 15.14 -8.01 18.00
N TRP A 76 16.10 -8.37 17.14
CA TRP A 76 16.14 -9.67 16.47
C TRP A 76 16.12 -10.85 17.44
N ILE A 77 16.94 -10.80 18.50
CA ILE A 77 17.03 -11.89 19.48
C ILE A 77 15.77 -11.98 20.35
N SER A 78 15.15 -10.86 20.70
CA SER A 78 14.01 -10.84 21.63
C SER A 78 12.66 -10.98 20.92
N ARG A 79 12.56 -10.58 19.65
CA ARG A 79 11.33 -10.55 18.85
C ARG A 79 11.58 -10.84 17.36
N PRO A 80 12.10 -12.03 17.01
CA PRO A 80 12.42 -12.38 15.62
C PRO A 80 11.20 -12.34 14.68
N GLN A 81 9.99 -12.59 15.20
CA GLN A 81 8.73 -12.51 14.45
C GLN A 81 8.45 -11.13 13.85
N MET A 82 9.08 -10.05 14.35
CA MET A 82 8.90 -8.73 13.72
C MET A 82 9.41 -8.70 12.27
N ALA A 83 10.33 -9.60 11.89
CA ALA A 83 10.83 -9.67 10.52
C ALA A 83 9.74 -10.04 9.51
N SER A 84 8.68 -10.76 9.92
CA SER A 84 7.53 -11.11 9.08
C SER A 84 6.35 -10.15 9.19
N VAL A 85 6.46 -9.09 9.99
CA VAL A 85 5.42 -8.07 10.07
C VAL A 85 5.59 -7.13 8.88
N GLY A 86 4.51 -6.93 8.14
CA GLY A 86 4.45 -6.01 7.01
C GLY A 86 3.07 -5.38 6.87
N SER A 87 3.00 -4.28 6.13
CA SER A 87 1.76 -3.58 5.85
C SER A 87 1.74 -2.95 4.47
N CYS A 88 0.55 -2.93 3.87
CA CYS A 88 0.27 -2.13 2.68
C CYS A 88 0.01 -0.69 3.11
N CYS A 89 0.54 0.28 2.37
CA CYS A 89 0.41 1.69 2.70
C CYS A 89 -0.17 2.46 1.51
N LEU A 90 -1.31 3.10 1.74
CA LEU A 90 -1.94 3.99 0.78
C LEU A 90 -2.05 5.39 1.38
N VAL A 91 -1.54 6.38 0.65
CA VAL A 91 -1.46 7.78 1.07
C VAL A 91 -2.15 8.67 0.05
N GLY A 92 -3.05 9.52 0.54
CA GLY A 92 -3.59 10.66 -0.18
C GLY A 92 -3.09 11.97 0.44
N ALA A 93 -2.70 12.93 -0.39
CA ALA A 93 -2.35 14.27 0.05
C ALA A 93 -2.78 15.33 -0.97
N ILE A 94 -3.33 16.45 -0.50
CA ILE A 94 -3.79 17.56 -1.34
C ILE A 94 -3.06 18.83 -0.95
N THR A 95 -2.44 19.50 -1.91
CA THR A 95 -1.85 20.83 -1.73
C THR A 95 -1.97 21.63 -3.02
N ASN A 96 -2.23 22.94 -2.92
CA ASN A 96 -2.26 23.85 -4.08
C ASN A 96 -3.11 23.34 -5.27
N GLY A 97 -4.27 22.73 -5.00
CA GLY A 97 -5.14 22.15 -6.03
C GLY A 97 -4.62 20.85 -6.65
N MET A 98 -3.48 20.32 -6.21
CA MET A 98 -2.89 19.08 -6.68
C MET A 98 -3.17 17.94 -5.69
N LEU A 99 -3.65 16.81 -6.19
CA LEU A 99 -3.79 15.55 -5.48
C LEU A 99 -2.61 14.62 -5.77
N TYR A 100 -2.02 14.12 -4.70
CA TYR A 100 -0.99 13.09 -4.69
C TYR A 100 -1.60 11.81 -4.13
N VAL A 101 -1.46 10.72 -4.87
CA VAL A 101 -1.83 9.38 -4.43
C VAL A 101 -0.59 8.50 -4.51
N ALA A 102 -0.12 8.04 -3.37
CA ALA A 102 0.99 7.09 -3.29
C ALA A 102 0.47 5.74 -2.77
N ASN A 103 0.68 4.69 -3.55
CA ASN A 103 0.25 3.34 -3.19
C ASN A 103 1.46 2.41 -3.02
N LEU A 104 1.39 1.55 -2.02
CA LEU A 104 2.34 0.48 -1.77
C LEU A 104 1.59 -0.74 -1.24
N GLY A 105 1.08 -1.55 -2.15
CA GLY A 105 0.33 -2.77 -1.84
C GLY A 105 -0.92 -2.87 -2.69
N ASP A 106 -1.91 -3.60 -2.23
CA ASP A 106 -3.19 -3.82 -2.92
C ASP A 106 -4.37 -3.01 -2.37
N SER A 107 -4.06 -2.00 -1.54
CA SER A 107 -5.00 -0.93 -1.23
C SER A 107 -5.27 -0.05 -2.46
N ARG A 108 -6.44 0.58 -2.51
CA ARG A 108 -6.87 1.34 -3.69
C ARG A 108 -7.46 2.71 -3.35
N ALA A 109 -7.10 3.69 -4.17
CA ALA A 109 -7.71 5.00 -4.20
C ALA A 109 -8.61 5.15 -5.43
N VAL A 110 -9.84 5.63 -5.22
CA VAL A 110 -10.84 5.87 -6.27
C VAL A 110 -11.42 7.27 -6.12
N LEU A 111 -11.57 7.95 -7.24
CA LEU A 111 -12.18 9.26 -7.37
C LEU A 111 -13.59 9.14 -7.93
N GLY A 112 -14.58 9.76 -7.28
CA GLY A 112 -15.88 10.01 -7.88
C GLY A 112 -15.87 11.35 -8.63
N ARG A 113 -16.07 11.31 -9.95
CA ARG A 113 -16.16 12.51 -10.80
C ARG A 113 -17.54 12.64 -11.44
N GLN A 114 -18.10 13.84 -11.46
CA GLN A 114 -19.33 14.16 -12.18
C GLN A 114 -19.08 14.23 -13.69
N VAL A 115 -19.96 13.66 -14.51
CA VAL A 115 -19.84 13.74 -15.98
C VAL A 115 -20.91 14.64 -16.58
N GLY A 116 -20.46 15.71 -17.24
CA GLY A 116 -21.30 16.72 -17.88
C GLY A 116 -22.20 17.45 -16.88
N HIS A 117 -23.37 17.90 -17.34
CA HIS A 117 -24.38 18.56 -16.50
C HIS A 117 -25.33 17.58 -15.81
N SER A 118 -25.10 16.27 -15.95
CA SER A 118 -25.94 15.24 -15.36
C SER A 118 -25.60 15.01 -13.89
N LYS A 119 -26.52 14.44 -13.09
CA LYS A 119 -26.21 13.95 -11.74
C LYS A 119 -25.42 12.62 -11.73
N SER A 120 -24.88 12.20 -12.88
CA SER A 120 -24.13 10.95 -13.00
C SER A 120 -22.70 11.11 -12.49
N VAL A 121 -22.24 10.14 -11.71
CA VAL A 121 -20.88 10.07 -11.17
C VAL A 121 -20.18 8.84 -11.75
N VAL A 122 -18.97 9.02 -12.25
CA VAL A 122 -18.07 7.94 -12.69
C VAL A 122 -16.96 7.74 -11.67
N ALA A 123 -16.55 6.49 -11.49
CA ALA A 123 -15.42 6.13 -10.67
C ALA A 123 -14.15 6.10 -11.53
N GLU A 124 -13.16 6.92 -11.18
CA GLU A 124 -11.81 6.88 -11.75
C GLU A 124 -10.85 6.25 -10.73
N ARG A 125 -10.18 5.18 -11.12
CA ARG A 125 -9.13 4.56 -10.30
C ARG A 125 -7.86 5.42 -10.32
N LEU A 126 -7.31 5.71 -9.15
CA LEU A 126 -6.13 6.56 -8.99
C LEU A 126 -4.84 5.78 -8.67
N SER A 127 -4.94 4.51 -8.28
CA SER A 127 -3.77 3.65 -7.97
C SER A 127 -3.92 2.27 -8.59
N ASN A 128 -2.80 1.67 -9.01
CA ASN A 128 -2.75 0.26 -9.42
C ASN A 128 -2.43 -0.60 -8.21
N ASP A 129 -3.04 -1.79 -8.12
CA ASP A 129 -2.75 -2.72 -7.04
C ASP A 129 -1.40 -3.39 -7.31
N HIS A 130 -0.58 -3.51 -6.28
CA HIS A 130 0.70 -4.20 -6.34
C HIS A 130 0.53 -5.64 -5.85
N ASN A 131 -0.10 -6.47 -6.68
CA ASN A 131 -0.28 -7.89 -6.45
C ASN A 131 0.61 -8.73 -7.37
N VAL A 132 0.61 -10.05 -7.21
CA VAL A 132 1.33 -11.00 -8.09
C VAL A 132 0.56 -11.21 -9.41
N ALA A 133 0.29 -10.13 -10.13
CA ALA A 133 -0.26 -10.13 -11.49
C ALA A 133 0.75 -10.69 -12.51
N GLU A 134 0.34 -10.81 -13.78
CA GLU A 134 1.17 -11.43 -14.83
C GLU A 134 2.52 -10.74 -15.03
N GLU A 135 2.55 -9.41 -15.00
CA GLU A 135 3.74 -8.60 -15.20
C GLU A 135 4.76 -8.86 -14.09
N VAL A 136 4.27 -8.86 -12.84
CA VAL A 136 5.09 -9.15 -11.65
C VAL A 136 5.57 -10.60 -11.67
N ARG A 137 4.76 -11.55 -12.15
CA ARG A 137 5.20 -12.95 -12.28
C ARG A 137 6.35 -13.10 -13.26
N LYS A 138 6.28 -12.41 -14.40
CA LYS A 138 7.35 -12.40 -15.41
C LYS A 138 8.62 -11.77 -14.84
N GLU A 139 8.49 -10.59 -14.22
CA GLU A 139 9.61 -9.89 -13.58
C GLU A 139 10.30 -10.76 -12.51
N LEU A 140 9.52 -11.39 -11.63
CA LEU A 140 10.07 -12.28 -10.60
C LEU A 140 10.75 -13.52 -11.20
N ALA A 141 10.19 -14.11 -12.26
CA ALA A 141 10.81 -15.24 -12.95
C ALA A 141 12.15 -14.85 -13.61
N GLU A 142 12.23 -13.65 -14.20
CA GLU A 142 13.43 -13.12 -14.83
C GLU A 142 14.54 -12.80 -13.81
N LEU A 143 14.18 -12.22 -12.66
CA LEU A 143 15.12 -11.89 -11.59
C LEU A 143 15.59 -13.12 -10.79
N HIS A 144 14.83 -14.22 -10.84
CA HIS A 144 15.10 -15.46 -10.09
C HIS A 144 15.07 -16.70 -11.00
N PRO A 145 15.92 -16.77 -12.04
CA PRO A 145 15.90 -17.86 -13.02
C PRO A 145 16.27 -19.23 -12.42
N ASP A 146 16.93 -19.22 -11.24
CA ASP A 146 17.33 -20.41 -10.50
C ASP A 146 16.33 -20.85 -9.41
N ASP A 147 15.15 -20.23 -9.33
CA ASP A 147 14.09 -20.57 -8.39
C ASP A 147 12.77 -20.83 -9.12
N SER A 148 12.56 -22.09 -9.52
CA SER A 148 11.33 -22.52 -10.21
C SER A 148 10.04 -22.36 -9.38
N HIS A 149 10.17 -22.09 -8.07
CA HIS A 149 9.05 -21.89 -7.15
C HIS A 149 8.93 -20.43 -6.71
N ILE A 150 9.56 -19.47 -7.42
CA ILE A 150 9.50 -18.05 -7.07
C ILE A 150 8.05 -17.51 -7.05
N VAL A 151 7.22 -18.01 -7.96
CA VAL A 151 5.78 -17.73 -8.01
C VAL A 151 5.01 -19.04 -7.99
N VAL A 152 4.07 -19.16 -7.05
CA VAL A 152 3.28 -20.37 -6.83
C VAL A 152 1.81 -20.00 -6.86
N TYR A 153 1.02 -20.72 -7.65
CA TYR A 153 -0.42 -20.61 -7.61
C TYR A 153 -0.96 -21.45 -6.44
N SER A 154 -1.57 -20.80 -5.44
CA SER A 154 -2.12 -21.48 -4.27
C SER A 154 -3.32 -20.75 -3.72
N ARG A 155 -4.32 -21.52 -3.24
CA ARG A 155 -5.58 -20.98 -2.69
C ARG A 155 -6.31 -20.03 -3.66
N GLY A 156 -6.26 -20.32 -4.96
CA GLY A 156 -6.97 -19.56 -6.00
C GLY A 156 -6.29 -18.25 -6.44
N VAL A 157 -5.08 -17.95 -5.95
CA VAL A 157 -4.33 -16.73 -6.28
C VAL A 157 -2.85 -17.03 -6.49
N TRP A 158 -2.16 -16.18 -7.24
CA TRP A 158 -0.70 -16.24 -7.36
C TRP A 158 -0.02 -15.61 -6.15
N ARG A 159 1.03 -16.27 -5.66
CA ARG A 159 1.78 -15.83 -4.47
C ARG A 159 3.28 -15.96 -4.67
N ILE A 160 4.03 -15.02 -4.11
CA ILE A 160 5.49 -15.09 -4.05
C ILE A 160 5.89 -16.21 -3.09
N LYS A 161 6.62 -17.22 -3.58
CA LYS A 161 7.02 -18.43 -2.84
C LYS A 161 5.85 -19.18 -2.18
N GLY A 162 4.62 -18.95 -2.61
CA GLY A 162 3.41 -19.49 -1.97
C GLY A 162 2.99 -18.77 -0.68
N ILE A 163 3.67 -17.69 -0.31
CA ILE A 163 3.51 -16.99 0.98
C ILE A 163 2.54 -15.82 0.84
N ILE A 164 2.89 -14.82 0.03
CA ILE A 164 2.23 -13.51 0.00
C ILE A 164 1.74 -13.15 -1.41
N GLN A 165 0.59 -12.48 -1.49
CA GLN A 165 -0.05 -12.07 -2.76
C GLN A 165 0.28 -10.62 -3.17
N VAL A 166 0.77 -9.80 -2.24
CA VAL A 166 1.26 -8.46 -2.57
C VAL A 166 2.72 -8.53 -3.01
N SER A 167 3.11 -7.63 -3.92
CA SER A 167 4.48 -7.52 -4.44
C SER A 167 5.26 -6.35 -3.84
N ARG A 168 4.57 -5.50 -3.06
CA ARG A 168 5.15 -4.33 -2.39
C ARG A 168 4.50 -4.10 -1.03
N SER A 169 5.30 -3.74 -0.03
CA SER A 169 4.85 -3.43 1.33
C SER A 169 5.92 -2.63 2.08
N ILE A 170 5.55 -2.02 3.21
CA ILE A 170 6.51 -1.65 4.27
C ILE A 170 6.67 -2.87 5.18
N GLY A 171 7.87 -3.12 5.68
CA GLY A 171 8.15 -4.30 6.51
C GLY A 171 8.41 -5.55 5.68
N ASP A 172 7.89 -6.71 6.07
CA ASP A 172 8.20 -8.00 5.41
C ASP A 172 9.70 -8.16 5.16
N VAL A 173 10.50 -7.76 6.15
CA VAL A 173 11.96 -7.62 6.04
C VAL A 173 12.60 -8.91 5.54
N TYR A 174 12.05 -10.04 5.95
CA TYR A 174 12.51 -11.35 5.51
C TYR A 174 12.41 -11.62 4.00
N LEU A 175 11.48 -10.97 3.29
CA LEU A 175 11.33 -11.07 1.83
C LEU A 175 12.27 -10.10 1.09
N LYS A 176 12.83 -9.13 1.82
CA LYS A 176 13.66 -8.04 1.27
C LYS A 176 15.14 -8.19 1.63
N LYS A 177 15.46 -8.90 2.70
CA LYS A 177 16.80 -9.05 3.28
C LYS A 177 17.16 -10.53 3.46
N PRO A 178 17.62 -11.21 2.39
CA PRO A 178 18.02 -12.62 2.42
C PRO A 178 19.03 -12.99 3.52
N GLU A 179 19.82 -12.03 4.00
CA GLU A 179 20.80 -12.22 5.07
C GLU A 179 20.19 -12.76 6.37
N PHE A 180 18.91 -12.45 6.67
CA PHE A 180 18.23 -12.98 7.86
C PHE A 180 18.04 -14.50 7.81
N TYR A 181 17.96 -15.10 6.62
CA TYR A 181 17.79 -16.55 6.47
C TYR A 181 19.00 -17.36 6.97
N ARG A 182 20.19 -16.74 7.04
CA ARG A 182 21.41 -17.39 7.54
C ARG A 182 21.36 -17.67 9.03
N ASP A 183 20.45 -17.04 9.76
CA ASP A 183 20.28 -17.24 11.20
C ASP A 183 19.39 -18.46 11.48
N PRO A 184 19.84 -19.45 12.29
CA PRO A 184 19.01 -20.58 12.70
C PRO A 184 17.67 -20.19 13.37
N LEU A 185 17.64 -19.07 14.11
CA LEU A 185 16.41 -18.55 14.74
C LEU A 185 15.36 -18.18 13.69
N PHE A 186 15.80 -17.67 12.53
CA PHE A 186 14.91 -17.30 11.44
C PHE A 186 14.16 -18.52 10.89
N GLN A 187 14.90 -19.60 10.65
CA GLN A 187 14.36 -20.83 10.06
C GLN A 187 13.36 -21.52 10.98
N GLN A 188 13.56 -21.40 12.30
CA GLN A 188 12.69 -22.01 13.31
C GLN A 188 11.43 -21.19 13.60
N VAL A 189 11.54 -19.85 13.60
CA VAL A 189 10.49 -18.98 14.16
C VAL A 189 9.73 -18.18 13.10
N VAL A 190 10.36 -17.84 11.97
CA VAL A 190 9.80 -16.87 11.01
C VAL A 190 9.35 -17.53 9.72
N CYS A 191 10.29 -18.08 8.94
CA CYS A 191 9.96 -18.71 7.68
C CYS A 191 10.98 -19.80 7.33
N PRO A 192 10.54 -21.05 7.07
CA PRO A 192 11.46 -22.11 6.69
C PRO A 192 11.89 -22.01 5.22
N ILE A 193 11.24 -21.15 4.42
CA ILE A 193 11.45 -21.09 2.97
C ILE A 193 12.62 -20.13 2.64
N PRO A 194 13.73 -20.63 2.08
CA PRO A 194 14.86 -19.79 1.68
C PRO A 194 14.49 -18.85 0.54
N ILE A 195 15.04 -17.63 0.63
CA ILE A 195 15.03 -16.63 -0.42
C ILE A 195 16.47 -16.22 -0.68
N LYS A 196 16.91 -16.30 -1.94
CA LYS A 196 18.31 -16.01 -2.32
C LYS A 196 18.55 -14.53 -2.62
N ARG A 197 17.54 -13.84 -3.15
CA ARG A 197 17.56 -12.42 -3.53
C ARG A 197 16.26 -11.77 -3.09
N PRO A 198 16.20 -10.44 -2.89
CA PRO A 198 14.95 -9.76 -2.56
C PRO A 198 13.83 -10.09 -3.56
N VAL A 199 12.62 -10.31 -3.07
CA VAL A 199 11.43 -10.64 -3.90
C VAL A 199 10.33 -9.58 -3.80
N MET A 200 10.58 -8.52 -3.03
CA MET A 200 9.62 -7.48 -2.70
C MET A 200 10.34 -6.14 -2.57
N THR A 201 9.61 -5.03 -2.81
CA THR A 201 10.13 -3.67 -2.66
C THR A 201 9.21 -2.81 -1.78
N ALA A 202 9.80 -1.79 -1.14
CA ALA A 202 9.08 -0.75 -0.41
C ALA A 202 8.89 0.54 -1.24
N GLU A 203 9.20 0.51 -2.54
CA GLU A 203 9.06 1.67 -3.44
C GLU A 203 7.59 1.90 -3.85
N PRO A 204 6.98 3.03 -3.47
CA PRO A 204 5.59 3.31 -3.79
C PRO A 204 5.42 3.68 -5.27
N SER A 205 4.25 3.41 -5.83
CA SER A 205 3.80 4.05 -7.07
C SER A 205 3.09 5.36 -6.70
N ILE A 206 3.44 6.46 -7.38
CA ILE A 206 2.88 7.77 -7.08
C ILE A 206 2.21 8.34 -8.32
N ARG A 207 0.95 8.74 -8.19
CA ARG A 207 0.19 9.48 -9.20
C ARG A 207 -0.09 10.88 -8.69
N VAL A 208 0.23 11.87 -9.51
CA VAL A 208 -0.06 13.28 -9.24
C VAL A 208 -1.08 13.76 -10.27
N ARG A 209 -2.10 14.49 -9.83
CA ARG A 209 -3.07 15.10 -10.73
C ARG A 209 -3.59 16.42 -10.17
N GLU A 210 -4.01 17.30 -11.06
CA GLU A 210 -4.77 18.48 -10.69
C GLU A 210 -6.22 18.08 -10.34
N LEU A 211 -6.75 18.66 -9.26
CA LEU A 211 -8.15 18.55 -8.88
C LEU A 211 -9.00 19.48 -9.74
N ARG A 212 -10.11 18.95 -10.23
CA ARG A 212 -11.07 19.67 -11.07
C ARG A 212 -12.35 19.93 -10.29
N ARG A 213 -13.17 20.86 -10.78
CA ARG A 213 -14.44 21.23 -10.12
C ARG A 213 -15.48 20.10 -10.12
N ASP A 214 -15.36 19.18 -11.07
CA ASP A 214 -16.21 18.00 -11.22
C ASP A 214 -15.73 16.81 -10.38
N ASP A 215 -14.60 16.91 -9.70
CA ASP A 215 -14.13 15.91 -8.75
C ASP A 215 -14.89 16.06 -7.42
N LEU A 216 -15.73 15.09 -7.08
CA LEU A 216 -16.68 15.22 -5.98
C LEU A 216 -16.15 14.64 -4.66
N PHE A 217 -15.54 13.46 -4.71
CA PHE A 217 -15.08 12.76 -3.51
C PHE A 217 -13.97 11.75 -3.83
N LEU A 218 -13.17 11.42 -2.82
CA LEU A 218 -12.13 10.38 -2.88
C LEU A 218 -12.46 9.26 -1.90
N ILE A 219 -12.21 8.03 -2.30
CA ILE A 219 -12.30 6.83 -1.46
C ILE A 219 -10.92 6.20 -1.40
N PHE A 220 -10.42 6.01 -0.19
CA PHE A 220 -9.20 5.27 0.12
C PHE A 220 -9.60 4.07 0.97
N ALA A 221 -9.28 2.86 0.52
CA ALA A 221 -9.59 1.66 1.31
C ALA A 221 -8.64 0.50 0.99
N SER A 222 -8.56 -0.44 1.93
CA SER A 222 -7.87 -1.72 1.76
C SER A 222 -8.66 -2.68 0.85
N ASP A 223 -7.97 -3.72 0.37
CA ASP A 223 -8.53 -4.81 -0.43
C ASP A 223 -9.82 -5.40 0.16
N GLY A 224 -9.90 -5.57 1.49
CA GLY A 224 -11.07 -6.12 2.16
C GLY A 224 -12.38 -5.37 1.88
N LEU A 225 -12.36 -4.03 1.73
CA LEU A 225 -13.55 -3.29 1.30
C LEU A 225 -13.88 -3.55 -0.17
N TRP A 226 -12.85 -3.52 -1.02
CA TRP A 226 -13.01 -3.63 -2.47
C TRP A 226 -13.52 -5.01 -2.88
N GLU A 227 -13.04 -6.08 -2.23
CA GLU A 227 -13.53 -7.43 -2.44
C GLU A 227 -15.01 -7.56 -2.08
N GLN A 228 -15.44 -7.00 -0.94
CA GLN A 228 -16.84 -7.03 -0.52
C GLN A 228 -17.76 -6.25 -1.47
N LEU A 229 -17.29 -5.13 -2.02
CA LEU A 229 -18.05 -4.34 -2.98
C LEU A 229 -18.16 -5.05 -4.34
N VAL A 230 -17.08 -5.64 -4.85
CA VAL A 230 -17.11 -6.41 -6.10
C VAL A 230 -18.01 -7.63 -5.97
N MET A 231 -17.97 -8.35 -4.84
CA MET A 231 -18.83 -9.52 -4.60
C MET A 231 -20.33 -9.19 -4.46
N LYS A 232 -20.68 -7.97 -4.02
CA LYS A 232 -22.08 -7.58 -3.74
C LYS A 232 -22.71 -6.71 -4.82
N LEU A 233 -21.93 -6.21 -5.77
CA LEU A 233 -22.45 -5.38 -6.85
C LEU A 233 -22.96 -6.27 -8.01
N PRO A 234 -24.17 -6.03 -8.54
CA PRO A 234 -24.63 -6.67 -9.77
C PRO A 234 -23.62 -6.40 -10.89
N SER A 235 -23.37 -7.38 -11.76
CA SER A 235 -22.38 -7.36 -12.85
C SER A 235 -22.31 -6.06 -13.67
N LYS A 236 -23.44 -5.33 -13.79
CA LYS A 236 -23.54 -3.99 -14.42
C LYS A 236 -22.77 -2.85 -13.73
N TRP A 237 -22.38 -3.00 -12.46
CA TRP A 237 -21.58 -2.05 -11.69
C TRP A 237 -20.13 -2.53 -11.54
N SER A 238 -19.89 -3.84 -11.60
CA SER A 238 -18.54 -4.42 -11.62
C SER A 238 -17.72 -3.88 -12.79
N SER A 239 -18.34 -3.70 -13.96
CA SER A 239 -17.71 -3.10 -15.15
C SER A 239 -17.38 -1.60 -15.04
N LYS A 240 -17.82 -0.93 -13.97
CA LYS A 240 -17.51 0.49 -13.70
C LYS A 240 -16.42 0.67 -12.64
N ILE A 241 -16.01 -0.40 -11.97
CA ILE A 241 -14.81 -0.40 -11.15
C ILE A 241 -13.68 -0.85 -12.09
N PRO A 242 -12.63 -0.06 -12.30
CA PRO A 242 -11.56 -0.42 -13.23
C PRO A 242 -10.85 -1.70 -12.77
N GLU A 243 -11.18 -2.83 -13.40
CA GLU A 243 -10.47 -4.10 -13.27
C GLU A 243 -9.11 -3.99 -13.98
N GLN A 244 -8.13 -4.77 -13.54
CA GLN A 244 -6.79 -4.77 -14.13
C GLN A 244 -6.88 -5.10 -15.62
N ALA A 245 -6.37 -4.22 -16.48
CA ALA A 245 -6.04 -4.55 -17.86
C ALA A 245 -4.65 -5.18 -17.89
#